data_AF-A0A8J3QGE8-F1
#
_entry.id   AF-A0A8J3QGE8-F1
#
_cell.length_a   1.000
_cell.length_b   1.000
_cell.length_c   1.000
_cell.angle_alpha   90.00
_cell.angle_beta   90.00
_cell.angle_gamma   90.00
#
_symmetry.space_group_name_H-M   'P 1'
#
loop_
_entity.id
_entity.type
_entity.pdbx_description
1 polymer ?
#
loop_
_entity_poly.entity_id
_entity_poly.type
_entity_poly.pdbx_seq_one_letter_code
_entity_poly.pdbx_strand_id
1 'polypeptide(L)'
;MAQVKQKPVNLTQDALVQALMPDPSAAPPNAIVLSGFLGKSTHPDKWRLYLTAALDRYVEIPEDKILHAVQLGDHGTLLWIPKDMTLQLHQAQPEHIQAEFLDGAITANHVGVPAINPFFVGGAVRLISITPSGHVYCHTPLGTSCGGGTQQ
;
A
#
# COMPACT_ATOMS: atom_id res chain seq x y z
N MET A 1 51.37 -28.88 -34.87
CA MET A 1 50.26 -28.10 -34.26
C MET A 1 49.41 -29.08 -33.47
N ALA A 2 49.53 -29.11 -32.14
CA ALA A 2 48.79 -30.04 -31.30
C ALA A 2 47.37 -29.51 -31.07
N GLN A 3 46.35 -30.30 -31.42
CA GLN A 3 44.97 -29.97 -31.09
C GLN A 3 44.76 -30.18 -29.58
N VAL A 4 44.40 -29.12 -28.87
CA VAL A 4 43.96 -29.20 -27.47
C VAL A 4 42.60 -29.89 -27.45
N LYS A 5 42.60 -31.17 -27.09
CA LYS A 5 41.38 -31.97 -26.93
C LYS A 5 40.66 -31.48 -25.68
N GLN A 6 39.69 -30.60 -25.84
CA GLN A 6 38.89 -30.11 -24.72
C GLN A 6 38.13 -31.28 -24.09
N LYS A 7 38.27 -31.43 -22.77
CA LYS A 7 37.54 -32.42 -21.97
C LYS A 7 36.05 -32.11 -22.10
N PRO A 8 35.19 -33.09 -22.43
CA PRO A 8 33.77 -32.83 -22.60
C PRO A 8 33.18 -32.35 -21.27
N VAL A 9 32.45 -31.23 -21.32
CA VAL A 9 31.68 -30.71 -20.20
C VAL A 9 30.47 -31.62 -20.02
N ASN A 10 30.30 -32.19 -18.83
CA ASN A 10 29.12 -32.98 -18.49
C ASN A 10 28.02 -32.00 -18.04
N LEU A 11 27.01 -31.80 -18.89
CA LEU A 11 25.88 -30.93 -18.60
C LEU A 11 24.66 -31.79 -18.26
N THR A 12 24.00 -31.45 -17.17
CA THR A 12 22.73 -32.05 -16.75
C THR A 12 21.61 -31.04 -16.95
N GLN A 13 20.45 -31.52 -17.39
CA GLN A 13 19.27 -30.68 -17.55
C GLN A 13 18.80 -30.13 -16.20
N ASP A 14 18.47 -28.84 -16.16
CA ASP A 14 17.91 -28.20 -14.96
C ASP A 14 16.51 -28.73 -14.63
N ALA A 15 16.23 -28.89 -13.34
CA ALA A 15 14.94 -29.40 -12.85
C ALA A 15 13.73 -28.55 -13.31
N LEU A 16 13.92 -27.24 -13.44
CA LEU A 16 12.90 -26.33 -13.98
C LEU A 16 12.50 -26.70 -15.41
N VAL A 17 13.49 -26.93 -16.28
CA VAL A 17 13.26 -27.28 -17.68
C VAL A 17 12.60 -28.65 -17.74
N GLN A 18 13.04 -29.60 -16.92
CA GLN A 18 12.43 -30.93 -16.84
C GLN A 18 10.96 -30.88 -16.42
N ALA A 19 10.59 -29.97 -15.51
CA ALA A 19 9.21 -29.83 -15.02
C ALA A 19 8.30 -29.12 -16.02
N LEU A 20 8.77 -28.03 -16.63
CA LEU A 20 7.95 -27.18 -17.53
C LEU A 20 7.97 -27.66 -18.98
N MET A 21 9.05 -28.28 -19.42
CA MET A 21 9.25 -28.72 -20.80
C MET A 21 9.89 -30.12 -20.83
N PRO A 22 9.14 -31.17 -20.45
CA PRO A 22 9.64 -32.54 -20.50
C PRO A 22 9.92 -33.02 -21.92
N ASP A 23 9.18 -32.52 -22.92
CA ASP A 23 9.44 -32.75 -24.34
C ASP A 23 10.09 -31.51 -24.96
N PRO A 24 11.35 -31.57 -25.42
CA PRO A 24 12.05 -30.45 -26.04
C PRO A 24 11.52 -30.08 -27.44
N SER A 25 10.71 -30.95 -28.07
CA SER A 25 10.12 -30.70 -29.38
C SER A 25 8.76 -29.99 -29.27
N ALA A 26 8.17 -29.95 -28.07
CA ALA A 26 6.92 -29.27 -27.83
C ALA A 26 7.12 -27.74 -27.81
N ALA A 27 6.05 -27.00 -28.11
CA ALA A 27 6.08 -25.55 -27.98
C ALA A 27 6.31 -25.16 -26.51
N PRO A 28 7.09 -24.09 -26.24
CA PRO A 28 7.31 -23.63 -24.87
C PRO A 28 5.97 -23.34 -24.16
N PRO A 29 5.82 -23.72 -22.88
CA PRO A 29 4.60 -23.45 -22.15
C PRO A 29 4.38 -21.95 -22.05
N ASN A 30 3.11 -21.57 -22.22
CA ASN A 30 2.70 -20.18 -22.23
C ASN A 30 2.57 -19.62 -20.81
N ALA A 31 3.71 -19.52 -20.11
CA ALA A 31 3.78 -19.20 -18.69
C ALA A 31 4.44 -17.84 -18.42
N ILE A 32 4.02 -17.20 -17.32
CA ILE A 32 4.69 -16.06 -16.73
C ILE A 32 5.22 -16.44 -15.35
N VAL A 33 6.27 -15.73 -14.91
CA VAL A 33 6.87 -15.92 -13.59
C VAL A 33 6.45 -14.79 -12.67
N LEU A 34 5.92 -15.15 -11.51
CA LEU A 34 5.64 -14.23 -10.42
C LEU A 34 6.61 -14.49 -9.27
N SER A 35 7.09 -13.42 -8.66
CA SER A 35 7.98 -13.46 -7.50
C SER A 35 7.31 -12.82 -6.30
N GLY A 36 7.42 -13.45 -5.13
CA GLY A 36 6.90 -12.88 -3.90
C GLY A 36 6.97 -13.87 -2.74
N PHE A 37 6.30 -13.56 -1.63
CA PHE A 37 6.23 -14.44 -0.47
C PHE A 37 4.93 -15.24 -0.52
N LEU A 38 5.03 -16.57 -0.49
CA LEU A 38 3.88 -17.45 -0.56
C LEU A 38 3.27 -17.66 0.83
N GLY A 39 1.95 -17.49 0.94
CA GLY A 39 1.19 -17.73 2.17
C GLY A 39 -0.16 -18.38 1.90
N LYS A 40 -0.74 -18.99 2.92
CA LYS A 40 -2.07 -19.62 2.81
C LYS A 40 -3.15 -18.56 2.54
N SER A 41 -4.07 -18.84 1.63
CA SER A 41 -5.30 -18.04 1.48
C SER A 41 -6.31 -18.40 2.58
N THR A 42 -7.33 -17.57 2.72
CA THR A 42 -8.56 -17.91 3.47
C THR A 42 -9.38 -18.99 2.76
N HIS A 43 -9.16 -19.19 1.46
CA HIS A 43 -9.74 -20.30 0.70
C HIS A 43 -8.74 -21.46 0.66
N PRO A 44 -9.18 -22.70 0.95
CA PRO A 44 -8.28 -23.86 1.02
C PRO A 44 -7.61 -24.20 -0.31
N ASP A 45 -8.28 -23.91 -1.44
CA ASP A 45 -7.79 -24.24 -2.79
C ASP A 45 -6.99 -23.10 -3.45
N LYS A 46 -6.61 -22.08 -2.67
CA LYS A 46 -5.89 -20.91 -3.17
C LYS A 46 -4.66 -20.60 -2.32
N TRP A 47 -3.67 -20.06 -2.99
CA TRP A 47 -2.46 -19.51 -2.38
C TRP A 47 -2.45 -18.00 -2.55
N ARG A 48 -1.92 -17.29 -1.54
CA ARG A 48 -1.64 -15.85 -1.60
C ARG A 48 -0.17 -15.66 -1.91
N LEU A 49 0.11 -14.94 -2.99
CA LEU A 49 1.45 -14.50 -3.30
C LEU A 49 1.55 -13.01 -2.94
N TYR A 50 2.25 -12.70 -1.86
CA TYR A 50 2.55 -11.34 -1.44
C TYR A 50 3.67 -10.78 -2.31
N LEU A 51 3.37 -9.72 -3.05
CA LEU A 51 4.30 -9.09 -3.99
C LEU A 51 5.30 -8.17 -3.28
N THR A 52 5.02 -7.80 -2.03
CA THR A 52 5.84 -6.91 -1.20
C THR A 52 6.16 -7.57 0.14
N ALA A 53 7.32 -7.25 0.72
CA ALA A 53 7.69 -7.72 2.06
C ALA A 53 6.82 -7.13 3.18
N ALA A 54 6.14 -6.02 2.92
CA ALA A 54 5.17 -5.42 3.83
C ALA A 54 3.81 -6.18 3.86
N LEU A 55 3.63 -7.19 3.01
CA LEU A 55 2.44 -8.06 2.95
C LEU A 55 1.13 -7.31 2.65
N ASP A 56 1.22 -6.06 2.21
CA ASP A 56 0.08 -5.19 1.88
C ASP A 56 -0.48 -5.47 0.48
N ARG A 57 0.32 -6.02 -0.42
CA ARG A 57 -0.07 -6.32 -1.80
C ARG A 57 0.04 -7.80 -2.08
N TYR A 58 -1.05 -8.42 -2.49
CA TYR A 58 -1.06 -9.84 -2.82
C TYR A 58 -1.99 -10.16 -3.98
N VAL A 59 -1.71 -11.29 -4.62
CA VAL A 59 -2.62 -11.93 -5.59
C VAL A 59 -3.03 -13.30 -5.06
N GLU A 60 -4.26 -13.71 -5.36
CA GLU A 60 -4.72 -15.07 -5.06
C GLU A 60 -4.62 -15.95 -6.30
N ILE A 61 -3.97 -17.10 -6.16
CA ILE A 61 -3.68 -18.04 -7.23
C ILE A 61 -4.29 -19.40 -6.83
N PRO A 62 -5.19 -19.99 -7.62
CA PRO A 62 -5.68 -21.36 -7.41
C PRO A 62 -4.53 -22.35 -7.50
N GLU A 63 -4.49 -23.34 -6.61
CA GLU A 63 -3.43 -24.35 -6.57
C GLU A 63 -3.28 -25.12 -7.88
N ASP A 64 -4.41 -25.54 -8.48
CA ASP A 64 -4.47 -26.25 -9.78
C ASP A 64 -3.83 -25.46 -10.95
N LYS A 65 -3.68 -24.14 -10.82
CA LYS A 65 -3.12 -23.29 -11.88
C LYS A 65 -1.62 -23.01 -11.71
N ILE A 66 -0.99 -23.52 -10.65
CA ILE A 66 0.45 -23.37 -10.43
C ILE A 66 1.17 -24.46 -11.24
N LEU A 67 1.91 -24.04 -12.28
CA LEU A 67 2.66 -24.97 -13.13
C LEU A 67 3.95 -25.43 -12.45
N HIS A 68 4.61 -24.52 -11.74
CA HIS A 68 5.82 -24.81 -11.01
C HIS A 68 6.05 -23.79 -9.90
N ALA A 69 6.75 -24.18 -8.83
CA ALA A 69 7.13 -23.28 -7.76
C ALA A 69 8.54 -23.60 -7.25
N VAL A 70 9.36 -22.56 -7.06
CA VAL A 70 10.72 -22.66 -6.53
C VAL A 70 10.86 -21.71 -5.35
N GLN A 71 11.23 -22.24 -4.18
CA GLN A 71 11.54 -21.42 -3.01
C GLN A 71 13.00 -20.96 -3.07
N LEU A 72 13.21 -19.65 -2.89
CA LEU A 72 14.52 -18.99 -2.86
C LEU A 72 14.94 -18.64 -1.42
N GLY A 73 14.38 -19.32 -0.42
CA GLY A 73 14.63 -19.03 1.00
C GLY A 73 14.08 -17.67 1.40
N ASP A 74 14.92 -16.81 1.97
CA ASP A 74 14.55 -15.48 2.46
C ASP A 74 14.10 -14.51 1.35
N HIS A 75 14.36 -14.85 0.08
CA HIS A 75 13.94 -14.06 -1.08
C HIS A 75 12.51 -14.40 -1.56
N GLY A 76 11.83 -15.35 -0.89
CA GLY A 76 10.46 -15.76 -1.21
C GLY A 76 10.42 -16.92 -2.21
N THR A 77 9.45 -16.90 -3.11
CA THR A 77 9.10 -17.99 -4.03
C THR A 77 8.87 -17.44 -5.43
N LEU A 78 9.42 -18.13 -6.42
CA LEU A 78 9.07 -17.96 -7.83
C LEU A 78 7.96 -18.95 -8.20
N LEU A 79 6.89 -18.45 -8.80
CA LEU A 79 5.78 -19.24 -9.30
C LEU A 79 5.64 -19.07 -10.81
N TRP A 80 5.53 -20.18 -11.52
CA TRP A 80 5.17 -20.22 -12.92
C TRP A 80 3.68 -20.49 -13.03
N ILE A 81 2.96 -19.60 -13.71
CA ILE A 81 1.51 -19.70 -13.94
C ILE A 81 1.20 -19.43 -15.42
N PRO A 82 0.04 -19.87 -15.94
CA PRO A 82 -0.37 -19.57 -17.32
C PRO A 82 -0.49 -18.05 -17.55
N LYS A 83 0.03 -17.54 -18.67
CA LYS A 83 -0.04 -16.10 -18.98
C LYS A 83 -1.46 -15.59 -19.15
N ASP A 84 -2.35 -16.46 -19.64
CA ASP A 84 -3.72 -16.09 -20.02
C ASP A 84 -4.66 -16.03 -18.79
N MET A 85 -4.10 -16.20 -17.59
CA MET A 85 -4.82 -16.14 -16.34
C MET A 85 -5.02 -14.70 -15.87
N THR A 86 -6.28 -14.33 -15.62
CA THR A 86 -6.60 -13.05 -14.96
C THR A 86 -6.37 -13.15 -13.47
N LEU A 87 -5.45 -12.34 -12.94
CA LEU A 87 -5.19 -12.23 -11.51
C LEU A 87 -5.82 -10.96 -10.93
N GLN A 88 -6.41 -11.10 -9.74
CA GLN A 88 -6.90 -9.97 -8.97
C GLN A 88 -5.82 -9.51 -8.00
N LEU A 89 -5.37 -8.26 -8.14
CA LEU A 89 -4.47 -7.63 -7.21
C LEU A 89 -5.27 -7.08 -6.03
N HIS A 90 -5.00 -7.60 -4.85
CA HIS A 90 -5.52 -7.08 -3.59
C HIS A 90 -4.47 -6.19 -2.95
N GLN A 91 -4.91 -5.02 -2.50
CA GLN A 91 -4.08 -4.08 -1.77
C GLN A 91 -4.81 -3.77 -0.46
N ALA A 92 -4.17 -4.06 0.67
CA ALA A 92 -4.60 -3.53 1.94
C ALA A 92 -4.39 -2.02 1.87
N GLN A 93 -5.49 -1.26 1.93
CA GLN A 93 -5.38 0.17 2.08
C GLN A 93 -4.70 0.43 3.43
N PRO A 94 -3.70 1.33 3.49
CA PRO A 94 -3.20 1.79 4.77
C PRO A 94 -4.39 2.45 5.46
N GLU A 95 -4.97 1.76 6.45
CA GLU A 95 -5.90 2.39 7.37
C GLU A 95 -5.10 3.56 7.95
N HIS A 96 -5.53 4.79 7.67
CA HIS A 96 -4.92 5.99 8.20
C HIS A 96 -5.17 5.97 9.72
N ILE A 97 -4.35 5.21 10.45
CA ILE A 97 -4.42 5.09 11.89
C ILE A 97 -4.00 6.45 12.46
N GLN A 98 -5.00 7.31 12.65
CA GLN A 98 -5.24 8.01 13.90
C GLN A 98 -4.04 8.77 14.51
N ALA A 99 -3.14 9.29 13.68
CA ALA A 99 -2.10 10.21 14.14
C ALA A 99 -2.75 11.52 14.64
N GLU A 100 -3.86 11.94 14.02
CA GLU A 100 -4.67 13.07 14.52
C GLU A 100 -5.30 12.79 15.90
N PHE A 101 -5.45 11.52 16.30
CA PHE A 101 -5.99 11.14 17.60
C PHE A 101 -4.96 11.23 18.73
N LEU A 102 -3.67 11.21 18.39
CA LEU A 102 -2.56 11.36 19.34
C LEU A 102 -2.05 12.81 19.45
N ASP A 103 -2.51 13.73 18.59
CA ASP A 103 -1.98 15.10 18.50
C ASP A 103 -2.75 16.14 19.33
N GLY A 104 -4.02 15.90 19.72
CA GLY A 104 -4.89 16.99 20.19
C GLY A 104 -5.49 16.93 21.61
N ALA A 105 -5.68 15.76 22.22
CA ALA A 105 -6.59 15.67 23.38
C ALA A 105 -5.90 15.67 24.77
N ILE A 106 -4.56 15.65 24.86
CA ILE A 106 -3.86 15.59 26.16
C ILE A 106 -2.92 16.78 26.36
N THR A 107 -3.25 17.98 25.86
CA THR A 107 -2.55 19.22 26.28
C THR A 107 -3.42 20.47 26.16
N ALA A 108 -4.51 20.59 26.92
CA ALA A 108 -5.26 21.85 26.98
C ALA A 108 -5.83 22.20 28.36
N ASN A 109 -5.40 21.53 29.44
CA ASN A 109 -5.90 21.87 30.78
C ASN A 109 -4.83 22.12 31.84
N HIS A 110 -3.55 22.21 31.46
CA HIS A 110 -2.50 22.68 32.36
C HIS A 110 -1.73 23.81 31.66
N VAL A 111 -1.74 24.99 32.29
CA VAL A 111 -0.95 26.22 32.08
C VAL A 111 -1.86 27.42 31.81
N GLY A 112 -2.01 28.26 32.84
CA GLY A 112 -2.65 29.56 32.73
C GLY A 112 -3.22 30.06 34.06
N VAL A 113 -2.41 30.18 35.11
CA VAL A 113 -2.75 30.99 36.28
C VAL A 113 -2.86 32.44 35.81
N PRO A 114 -4.02 33.12 35.86
CA PRO A 114 -4.04 34.55 35.64
C PRO A 114 -3.40 35.24 36.85
N ALA A 115 -2.23 35.83 36.64
CA ALA A 115 -1.71 36.88 37.52
C ALA A 115 -2.66 38.09 37.40
N ILE A 116 -3.65 38.16 38.27
CA ILE A 116 -4.49 39.36 38.42
C ILE A 116 -3.70 40.39 39.24
N ASN A 117 -3.13 41.36 38.52
CA ASN A 117 -2.56 42.58 39.07
C ASN A 117 -3.63 43.33 39.91
N PRO A 118 -3.35 43.73 41.16
CA PRO A 118 -4.29 44.51 41.95
C PRO A 118 -4.24 45.98 41.50
N PHE A 119 -4.99 46.33 40.46
CA PHE A 119 -5.32 47.72 40.16
C PHE A 119 -6.73 48.02 40.68
N PHE A 120 -6.77 48.55 41.90
CA PHE A 120 -7.92 49.25 42.45
C PHE A 120 -8.02 50.63 41.78
N VAL A 121 -9.05 50.84 40.96
CA VAL A 121 -9.67 52.16 40.77
C VAL A 121 -11.17 51.94 40.74
N GLY A 122 -11.88 52.63 41.64
CA GLY A 122 -13.23 52.31 42.06
C GLY A 122 -14.33 52.45 40.99
N GLY A 123 -15.41 51.71 41.22
CA GLY A 123 -16.74 52.01 40.69
C GLY A 123 -17.13 51.30 39.39
N ALA A 124 -18.06 50.36 39.52
CA ALA A 124 -18.87 49.73 38.47
C ALA A 124 -18.15 48.77 37.49
N VAL A 125 -18.35 47.48 37.72
CA VAL A 125 -18.11 46.41 36.74
C VAL A 125 -19.06 46.62 35.56
N ARG A 126 -18.55 47.12 34.43
CA ARG A 126 -19.25 47.04 33.15
C ARG A 126 -18.79 45.78 32.41
N LEU A 127 -19.72 44.84 32.25
CA LEU A 127 -19.62 43.76 31.27
C LEU A 127 -19.58 44.39 29.87
N ILE A 128 -18.42 44.35 29.22
CA ILE A 128 -18.31 44.67 27.80
C ILE A 128 -18.53 43.35 27.06
N SER A 129 -19.74 43.16 26.54
CA SER A 129 -20.06 42.08 25.62
C SER A 129 -19.32 42.30 24.31
N ILE A 130 -18.35 41.45 24.00
CA ILE A 130 -17.61 41.49 22.74
C ILE A 130 -18.45 40.73 21.71
N THR A 131 -19.17 41.43 20.84
CA THR A 131 -19.77 40.85 19.63
C THR A 131 -18.67 40.73 18.57
N PRO A 132 -18.24 39.53 18.13
CA PRO A 132 -17.36 39.43 16.99
C PRO A 132 -18.18 39.73 15.73
N SER A 133 -18.10 40.97 15.25
CA SER A 133 -18.49 41.32 13.88
C SER A 133 -17.62 40.49 12.92
N GLY A 134 -18.27 39.56 12.22
CA GLY A 134 -17.62 38.70 11.25
C GLY A 134 -17.00 39.51 10.12
N HIS A 135 -15.73 39.23 9.85
CA HIS A 135 -15.12 39.45 8.55
C HIS A 135 -14.20 38.26 8.27
N VAL A 136 -14.80 37.17 7.76
CA VAL A 136 -14.04 36.09 7.13
C VAL A 136 -13.68 36.56 5.73
N TYR A 137 -12.42 36.93 5.54
CA TYR A 137 -11.84 37.15 4.22
C TYR A 137 -11.66 35.80 3.52
N CYS A 138 -12.63 35.42 2.68
CA CYS A 138 -12.41 34.34 1.71
C CYS A 138 -11.57 34.87 0.55
N HIS A 139 -10.35 34.36 0.44
CA HIS A 139 -9.54 34.44 -0.78
C HIS A 139 -9.92 33.24 -1.65
N THR A 140 -10.44 33.49 -2.85
CA THR A 140 -10.51 32.48 -3.89
C THR A 140 -10.05 33.07 -5.23
N PRO A 141 -9.10 32.41 -5.92
CA PRO A 141 -8.68 32.80 -7.25
C PRO A 141 -9.63 32.21 -8.30
N LEU A 142 -9.80 32.97 -9.39
CA LEU A 142 -10.39 32.58 -10.68
C LEU A 142 -11.87 32.12 -10.67
N GLY A 143 -12.74 33.11 -10.94
CA GLY A 143 -13.66 33.04 -12.08
C GLY A 143 -14.84 32.08 -12.01
N THR A 144 -15.90 32.45 -11.29
CA THR A 144 -17.28 32.06 -11.66
C THR A 144 -18.27 33.15 -11.25
N SER A 145 -19.07 33.59 -12.21
CA SER A 145 -20.12 34.61 -12.14
C SER A 145 -21.20 34.31 -11.09
N CYS A 146 -21.49 35.26 -10.18
CA CYS A 146 -22.67 35.21 -9.31
C CYS A 146 -23.88 35.84 -10.00
N GLY A 147 -24.86 35.02 -10.37
CA GLY A 147 -26.21 35.48 -10.76
C GLY A 147 -27.05 35.80 -9.52
N GLY A 148 -27.60 37.01 -9.46
CA GLY A 148 -28.45 37.49 -8.38
C GLY A 148 -29.88 36.93 -8.45
N GLY A 149 -30.42 36.55 -7.29
CA GLY A 149 -31.83 36.23 -7.10
C GLY A 149 -32.33 36.88 -5.80
N THR A 150 -33.15 37.92 -5.94
CA THR A 150 -33.87 38.60 -4.86
C THR A 150 -35.02 37.73 -4.33
N GLN A 151 -35.05 37.48 -3.02
CA GLN A 151 -36.20 36.94 -2.31
C GLN A 151 -37.25 38.04 -2.07
N GLN A 152 -38.52 37.67 -2.22
CA GLN A 152 -39.67 38.34 -1.60
C GLN A 152 -39.99 37.64 -0.27
#